data_AF-A0A5B9W820-F1
#
_entry.id   AF-A0A5B9W820-F1
#
_cell.length_a   1.000
_cell.length_b   1.000
_cell.length_c   1.000
_cell.angle_alpha   90.00
_cell.angle_beta   90.00
_cell.angle_gamma   90.00
#
_symmetry.space_group_name_H-M   'P 1'
#
loop_
_entity.id
_entity.type
_entity.pdbx_description
1 polymer ?
#
loop_
_entity_poly.entity_id
_entity_poly.type
_entity_poly.pdbx_seq_one_letter_code
_entity_poly.pdbx_strand_id
1 'polypeptide(L)'
;METPTPVDRSRIDALVDLFATTWREGEPPRLELFLSQVPPGPGRDELLLALLEIEIRHRRAAGDCPRVEDYASRLPGYASTISATIDRLNTVEAAPPPPSAASVSFAELPEYEVLDVLGEGAMGVVYRARHRTLGRPAAIKVILPGRSTDRFRREATLVAAIRSPHVVAVHDFRGLADGRFALVMELVDGSDLRAVMRANGGRIPEEQAVRWMADVCEGMIAAAERGIIHRDLKPQNILIDDRRRALVADFGLARGEGVLPDVTTADTVMGTPQYMAPEQAEDPRGVDTRADIYSFGAAFYHALTGSPPFDGASAFSILCKHKSEPLASPRSRNPDISERIGAVLERCLAKAPGDRFPSFAELRRQLTTAPGPFSPWDMTEDPELLAHLERYRARRDAYLDPESDLPAEGEAHAFPGGRRVVILRGDITRQDVDAVVSSDTHRLTHNFGVSLAIGEAGGRQVVDELARYGPVRPGRAVVTSGGRLPARYVFHGVTVGITGDGIVEPSRDLIAEIMASCFYHADSLQVGTIAFPLLGTGAMGFSREICLDTMFQSLARTFLRGLGPLREARIVIFPEEAPDWGRRPAR
;
A
#
# COMPACT_ATOMS: atom_id res chain seq x y z
N MET A 1 -23.15 19.13 18.49
CA MET A 1 -21.92 19.71 17.90
C MET A 1 -21.94 19.39 16.43
N GLU A 2 -21.98 20.40 15.57
CA GLU A 2 -21.94 20.21 14.12
C GLU A 2 -20.57 19.64 13.72
N THR A 3 -20.59 18.56 12.94
CA THR A 3 -19.38 17.93 12.40
C THR A 3 -18.93 18.68 11.14
N PRO A 4 -17.62 18.86 10.91
CA PRO A 4 -17.12 19.51 9.69
C PRO A 4 -17.58 18.76 8.45
N THR A 5 -17.84 19.50 7.36
CA THR A 5 -18.26 18.87 6.11
C THR A 5 -17.12 18.07 5.49
N PRO A 6 -17.38 17.08 4.63
CA PRO A 6 -16.33 16.29 3.96
C PRO A 6 -15.33 17.15 3.16
N VAL A 7 -15.76 18.31 2.65
CA VAL A 7 -14.92 19.28 1.93
C VAL A 7 -13.99 20.03 2.88
N ASP A 8 -14.44 20.30 4.12
CA ASP A 8 -13.62 20.95 5.14
C ASP A 8 -12.50 20.03 5.63
N ARG A 9 -12.76 18.71 5.77
CA ARG A 9 -11.73 17.73 6.19
C ARG A 9 -10.57 17.62 5.22
N SER A 10 -10.84 17.47 3.93
CA SER A 10 -9.77 17.38 2.92
C SER A 10 -8.90 18.65 2.87
N ARG A 11 -9.46 19.81 3.20
CA ARG A 11 -8.74 21.08 3.29
C ARG A 11 -7.91 21.19 4.57
N ILE A 12 -8.43 20.71 5.70
CA ILE A 12 -7.71 20.62 6.97
C ILE A 12 -6.49 19.70 6.80
N ASP A 13 -6.66 18.52 6.22
CA ASP A 13 -5.57 17.56 5.99
C ASP A 13 -4.44 18.17 5.15
N ALA A 14 -4.79 18.87 4.06
CA ALA A 14 -3.80 19.53 3.21
C ALA A 14 -3.02 20.65 3.94
N LEU A 15 -3.69 21.40 4.82
CA LEU A 15 -3.04 22.45 5.63
C LEU A 15 -2.13 21.88 6.71
N VAL A 16 -2.52 20.75 7.32
CA VAL A 16 -1.71 20.02 8.29
C VAL A 16 -0.44 19.46 7.63
N ASP A 17 -0.57 18.82 6.46
CA ASP A 17 0.55 18.28 5.70
C ASP A 17 1.53 19.39 5.26
N LEU A 18 1.01 20.54 4.82
CA LEU A 18 1.82 21.69 4.47
C LEU A 18 2.59 22.22 5.69
N PHE A 19 1.91 22.41 6.83
CA PHE A 19 2.52 22.89 8.06
C PHE A 19 3.64 21.97 8.58
N ALA A 20 3.42 20.65 8.55
CA ALA A 20 4.43 19.65 8.92
C ALA A 20 5.62 19.64 7.95
N THR A 21 5.39 19.92 6.66
CA THR A 21 6.45 20.00 5.66
C THR A 21 7.33 21.22 5.86
N THR A 22 6.74 22.39 6.16
CA THR A 22 7.50 23.62 6.45
C THR A 22 8.43 23.43 7.65
N TRP A 23 7.96 22.76 8.71
CA TRP A 23 8.81 22.38 9.86
C TRP A 23 10.00 21.49 9.48
N ARG A 24 9.84 20.58 8.51
CA ARG A 24 10.92 19.70 8.03
C ARG A 24 11.95 20.42 7.16
N GLU A 25 11.54 21.47 6.47
CA GLU A 25 12.41 22.30 5.64
C GLU A 25 13.24 23.31 6.46
N GLY A 26 13.00 23.37 7.78
CA GLY A 26 13.82 24.14 8.73
C GLY A 26 13.32 25.55 9.02
N GLU A 27 12.19 25.97 8.43
CA GLU A 27 11.54 27.24 8.78
C GLU A 27 10.37 26.96 9.73
N PRO A 28 10.30 27.58 10.93
CA PRO A 28 9.16 27.39 11.83
C PRO A 28 7.93 28.14 11.29
N PRO A 29 6.89 27.45 10.79
CA PRO A 29 5.68 28.09 10.30
C PRO A 29 4.91 28.78 11.44
N ARG A 30 4.20 29.87 11.10
CA ARG A 30 3.33 30.57 12.05
C ARG A 30 1.94 29.97 12.07
N LEU A 31 1.58 29.34 13.18
CA LEU A 31 0.29 28.68 13.40
C LEU A 31 -0.93 29.57 13.03
N GLU A 32 -0.89 30.85 13.35
CA GLU A 32 -1.97 31.81 13.06
C GLU A 32 -2.26 32.00 11.57
N LEU A 33 -1.25 31.86 10.70
CA LEU A 33 -1.41 31.99 9.26
C LEU A 33 -2.21 30.83 8.68
N PHE A 34 -1.98 29.62 9.18
CA PHE A 34 -2.69 28.41 8.76
C PHE A 34 -4.12 28.40 9.30
N LEU A 35 -4.33 28.83 10.55
CA LEU A 35 -5.67 28.98 11.11
C LEU A 35 -6.53 29.99 10.37
N SER A 36 -5.94 31.06 9.84
CA SER A 36 -6.68 32.07 9.07
C SER A 36 -7.24 31.53 7.74
N GLN A 37 -6.75 30.39 7.27
CA GLN A 37 -7.24 29.74 6.04
C GLN A 37 -8.56 29.00 6.25
N VAL A 38 -9.00 28.82 7.50
CA VAL A 38 -10.25 28.15 7.85
C VAL A 38 -11.16 29.12 8.63
N PRO A 39 -12.44 29.29 8.24
CA PRO A 39 -13.36 30.17 8.95
C PRO A 39 -13.59 29.69 10.40
N PRO A 40 -13.91 30.58 11.35
CA PRO A 40 -14.22 30.19 12.72
C PRO A 40 -15.32 29.13 12.79
N GLY A 41 -15.10 28.07 13.55
CA GLY A 41 -16.03 26.95 13.67
C GLY A 41 -15.30 25.63 14.02
N PRO A 42 -16.03 24.50 14.10
CA PRO A 42 -15.48 23.21 14.55
C PRO A 42 -14.24 22.75 13.77
N GLY A 43 -14.20 22.98 12.45
CA GLY A 43 -13.04 22.63 11.62
C GLY A 43 -11.79 23.46 11.91
N ARG A 44 -11.94 24.69 12.42
CA ARG A 44 -10.80 25.53 12.84
C ARG A 44 -10.22 25.08 14.18
N ASP A 45 -11.07 24.61 15.09
CA ASP A 45 -10.64 24.02 16.36
C ASP A 45 -9.91 22.70 16.12
N GLU A 46 -10.42 21.88 15.20
CA GLU A 46 -9.76 20.64 14.75
C GLU A 46 -8.39 20.92 14.12
N LEU A 47 -8.30 21.91 13.22
CA LEU A 47 -7.03 22.34 12.65
C LEU A 47 -6.06 22.86 13.73
N LEU A 48 -6.54 23.70 14.65
CA LEU A 48 -5.71 24.22 15.75
C LEU A 48 -5.07 23.10 16.58
N LEU A 49 -5.85 22.09 16.95
CA LEU A 49 -5.34 20.95 17.72
C LEU A 49 -4.24 20.21 16.94
N ALA A 50 -4.45 19.95 15.65
CA ALA A 50 -3.47 19.27 14.80
C ALA A 50 -2.17 20.09 14.65
N LEU A 51 -2.26 21.41 14.43
CA LEU A 51 -1.09 22.26 14.25
C LEU A 51 -0.31 22.46 15.56
N LEU A 52 -1.00 22.65 16.69
CA LEU A 52 -0.37 22.78 18.01
C LEU A 52 0.43 21.53 18.36
N GLU A 53 -0.13 20.35 18.06
CA GLU A 53 0.53 19.08 18.33
C GLU A 53 1.83 18.93 17.54
N ILE A 54 1.83 19.33 16.26
CA ILE A 54 3.04 19.35 15.41
C ILE A 54 4.08 20.35 15.94
N GLU A 55 3.68 21.59 16.20
CA GLU A 55 4.58 22.66 16.66
C GLU A 55 5.21 22.31 18.02
N ILE A 56 4.41 21.81 18.98
CA ILE A 56 4.90 21.43 20.31
C ILE A 56 5.92 20.29 20.20
N ARG A 57 5.66 19.26 19.40
CA ARG A 57 6.59 18.14 19.20
C ARG A 57 7.91 18.60 18.58
N HIS A 58 7.86 19.44 17.54
CA HIS A 58 9.07 19.96 16.89
C HIS A 58 9.89 20.87 17.81
N ARG A 59 9.24 21.78 18.55
CA ARG A 59 9.94 22.63 19.54
C ARG A 59 10.58 21.79 20.64
N ARG A 60 9.91 20.75 21.14
CA ARG A 60 10.50 19.80 22.12
C ARG A 60 11.69 19.02 21.56
N ALA A 61 11.60 18.54 20.32
CA ALA A 61 12.72 17.86 19.67
C ALA A 61 13.95 18.79 19.51
N ALA A 62 13.73 20.09 19.42
CA ALA A 62 14.78 21.12 19.43
C ALA A 62 15.24 21.53 20.84
N GLY A 63 14.74 20.90 21.90
CA GLY A 63 15.11 21.16 23.30
C GLY A 63 14.35 22.32 23.97
N ASP A 64 13.31 22.86 23.32
CA ASP A 64 12.46 23.90 23.88
C ASP A 64 11.29 23.31 24.70
N CYS A 65 10.77 24.06 25.66
CA CYS A 65 9.65 23.65 26.51
C CYS A 65 8.48 24.64 26.32
N PRO A 66 7.61 24.41 25.31
CA PRO A 66 6.54 25.33 24.98
C PRO A 66 5.56 25.53 26.13
N ARG A 67 5.25 26.78 26.45
CA ARG A 67 4.30 27.15 27.52
C ARG A 67 3.07 27.84 26.96
N VAL A 68 1.98 27.87 27.73
CA VAL A 68 0.73 28.52 27.32
C VAL A 68 0.97 30.01 27.01
N GLU A 69 1.88 30.65 27.75
CA GLU A 69 2.26 32.05 27.58
C GLU A 69 2.89 32.35 26.21
N ASP A 70 3.54 31.37 25.58
CA ASP A 70 4.17 31.51 24.25
C ASP A 70 3.13 31.76 23.15
N TYR A 71 1.88 31.34 23.39
CA TYR A 71 0.79 31.42 22.43
C TYR A 71 -0.24 32.49 22.82
N ALA A 72 -0.28 32.91 24.08
CA ALA A 72 -1.32 33.79 24.63
C ALA A 72 -1.43 35.14 23.89
N SER A 73 -0.32 35.69 23.39
CA SER A 73 -0.30 36.95 22.63
C SER A 73 -0.75 36.79 21.17
N ARG A 74 -0.58 35.61 20.58
CA ARG A 74 -0.90 35.29 19.17
C ARG A 74 -2.29 34.68 19.00
N LEU A 75 -2.77 33.97 20.02
CA LEU A 75 -4.02 33.19 20.02
C LEU A 75 -4.84 33.43 21.31
N PRO A 76 -5.25 34.68 21.60
CA PRO A 76 -5.89 35.03 22.88
C PRO A 76 -7.22 34.31 23.14
N GLY A 77 -7.87 33.78 22.10
CA GLY A 77 -9.14 33.02 22.21
C GLY A 77 -8.99 31.52 22.50
N TYR A 78 -7.77 30.98 22.52
CA TYR A 78 -7.53 29.53 22.56
C TYR A 78 -6.72 29.05 23.78
N ALA A 79 -6.53 29.90 24.78
CA ALA A 79 -5.68 29.61 25.93
C ALA A 79 -6.04 28.30 26.66
N SER A 80 -7.35 28.00 26.81
CA SER A 80 -7.82 26.76 27.41
C SER A 80 -7.50 25.52 26.56
N THR A 81 -7.71 25.60 25.25
CA THR A 81 -7.38 24.53 24.28
C THR A 81 -5.87 24.28 24.22
N ILE A 82 -5.08 25.35 24.26
CA ILE A 82 -3.61 25.28 24.26
C ILE A 82 -3.12 24.63 25.56
N SER A 83 -3.61 25.08 26.72
CA SER A 83 -3.29 24.47 28.01
C SER A 83 -3.66 23.00 28.03
N ALA A 84 -4.90 22.65 27.64
CA ALA A 84 -5.36 21.27 27.59
C ALA A 84 -4.51 20.41 26.62
N THR A 85 -4.03 20.97 25.51
CA THR A 85 -3.18 20.26 24.56
C THR A 85 -1.77 20.04 25.11
N ILE A 86 -1.18 21.05 25.76
CA ILE A 86 0.12 20.93 26.42
C ILE A 86 0.04 19.90 27.55
N ASP A 87 -1.00 19.96 28.39
CA ASP A 87 -1.24 19.02 29.48
C ASP A 87 -1.51 17.59 28.97
N ARG A 88 -2.28 17.45 27.88
CA ARG A 88 -2.49 16.17 27.18
C ARG A 88 -1.17 15.60 26.67
N LEU A 89 -0.33 16.40 26.02
CA LEU A 89 0.97 15.94 25.53
C LEU A 89 1.95 15.66 26.67
N ASN A 90 1.84 16.34 27.81
CA ASN A 90 2.58 16.03 29.03
C ASN A 90 2.13 14.70 29.66
N THR A 91 0.83 14.38 29.58
CA THR A 91 0.24 13.16 30.16
C THR A 91 0.36 11.94 29.26
N VAL A 92 0.36 12.12 27.92
CA VAL A 92 0.63 11.06 26.94
C VAL A 92 2.12 10.68 26.91
N GLU A 93 3.04 11.63 27.15
CA GLU A 93 4.45 11.31 27.44
C GLU A 93 4.65 10.74 28.86
N ALA A 94 3.71 10.96 29.78
CA ALA A 94 3.65 10.27 31.06
C ALA A 94 2.83 8.97 30.97
N ALA A 95 3.18 8.09 30.03
CA ALA A 95 3.07 6.67 30.31
C ALA A 95 3.81 6.40 31.64
N PRO A 96 3.38 5.41 32.47
CA PRO A 96 4.26 4.96 33.53
C PRO A 96 5.63 4.72 32.89
N PRO A 97 6.73 5.22 33.50
CA PRO A 97 8.05 5.10 32.88
C PRO A 97 8.21 3.64 32.43
N PRO A 98 8.74 3.38 31.22
CA PRO A 98 9.04 2.02 30.82
C PRO A 98 9.78 1.38 32.00
N PRO A 99 9.39 0.17 32.43
CA PRO A 99 10.01 -0.42 33.61
C PRO A 99 11.50 -0.41 33.34
N SER A 100 12.22 0.42 34.09
CA SER A 100 13.66 0.44 34.03
C SER A 100 14.11 -1.01 34.16
N ALA A 101 15.05 -1.44 33.33
CA ALA A 101 15.60 -2.79 33.38
C ALA A 101 16.00 -3.22 34.81
N ALA A 102 16.27 -2.25 35.70
CA ALA A 102 16.58 -2.41 37.11
C ALA A 102 15.42 -2.84 38.03
N SER A 103 14.18 -2.92 37.55
CA SER A 103 12.97 -3.19 38.38
C SER A 103 12.31 -4.55 38.15
N VAL A 104 12.88 -5.42 37.31
CA VAL A 104 12.30 -6.75 37.01
C VAL A 104 12.93 -7.81 37.91
N SER A 105 12.10 -8.45 38.74
CA SER A 105 12.47 -9.68 39.44
C SER A 105 12.34 -10.87 38.50
N PHE A 106 13.35 -11.73 38.45
CA PHE A 106 13.35 -12.99 37.70
C PHE A 106 13.33 -14.21 38.65
N ALA A 107 12.81 -14.04 39.87
CA ALA A 107 12.75 -15.11 40.86
C ALA A 107 11.95 -16.34 40.37
N GLU A 108 10.97 -16.11 39.49
CA GLU A 108 10.13 -17.13 38.86
C GLU A 108 10.80 -17.86 37.67
N LEU A 109 12.04 -17.50 37.34
CA LEU A 109 12.87 -18.11 36.30
C LEU A 109 14.23 -18.57 36.88
N PRO A 110 14.25 -19.39 37.94
CA PRO A 110 15.49 -19.77 38.61
C PRO A 110 16.45 -20.56 37.71
N GLU A 111 15.95 -21.22 36.68
CA GLU A 111 16.74 -21.97 35.69
C GLU A 111 17.57 -21.06 34.79
N TYR A 112 17.27 -19.76 34.74
CA TYR A 112 17.93 -18.81 33.87
C TYR A 112 18.79 -17.81 34.65
N GLU A 113 19.98 -17.57 34.13
CA GLU A 113 20.87 -16.50 34.56
C GLU A 113 20.71 -15.33 33.57
N VAL A 114 20.11 -14.23 34.02
CA VAL A 114 19.99 -13.00 33.23
C VAL A 114 21.34 -12.29 33.23
N LEU A 115 21.83 -11.92 32.04
CA LEU A 115 23.16 -11.37 31.84
C LEU A 115 23.10 -9.85 31.64
N ASP A 116 22.33 -9.39 30.65
CA ASP A 116 22.24 -7.98 30.26
C ASP A 116 20.99 -7.71 29.41
N VAL A 117 20.73 -6.44 29.13
CA VAL A 117 19.61 -5.98 28.31
C VAL A 117 20.02 -5.96 26.83
N LEU A 118 19.24 -6.63 25.99
CA LEU A 118 19.41 -6.64 24.53
C LEU A 118 18.68 -5.47 23.85
N GLY A 119 17.54 -5.06 24.41
CA GLY A 119 16.77 -3.95 23.86
C GLY A 119 15.55 -3.59 24.69
N GLU A 120 15.18 -2.31 24.63
CA GLU A 120 13.97 -1.77 25.24
C GLU A 120 13.06 -1.23 24.14
N GLY A 121 11.77 -1.55 24.20
CA GLY A 121 10.79 -1.09 23.21
C GLY A 121 9.38 -0.95 23.77
N ALA A 122 8.46 -0.44 22.95
CA ALA A 122 7.08 -0.17 23.35
C ALA A 122 6.32 -1.41 23.89
N MET A 123 6.77 -2.62 23.56
CA MET A 123 6.14 -3.88 23.99
C MET A 123 6.82 -4.54 25.20
N GLY A 124 7.91 -3.96 25.72
CA GLY A 124 8.65 -4.51 26.86
C GLY A 124 10.17 -4.44 26.71
N VAL A 125 10.85 -5.13 27.63
CA VAL A 125 12.31 -5.22 27.67
C VAL A 125 12.75 -6.64 27.34
N VAL A 126 13.77 -6.77 26.49
CA VAL A 126 14.37 -8.05 26.10
C VAL A 126 15.73 -8.17 26.75
N TYR A 127 15.96 -9.29 27.44
CA TYR A 127 17.19 -9.59 28.17
C TYR A 127 17.92 -10.76 27.54
N ARG A 128 19.24 -10.70 27.50
CA ARG A 128 20.10 -11.84 27.25
C ARG A 128 20.16 -12.67 28.53
N ALA A 129 20.00 -13.97 28.38
CA ALA A 129 20.08 -14.91 29.48
C ALA A 129 20.77 -16.20 29.06
N ARG A 130 21.09 -17.04 30.04
CA ARG A 130 21.65 -18.37 29.83
C ARG A 130 20.96 -19.37 30.75
N HIS A 131 20.53 -20.50 30.21
CA HIS A 131 20.01 -21.59 31.03
C HIS A 131 21.16 -22.14 31.89
N ARG A 132 21.03 -22.09 33.22
CA ARG A 132 22.11 -22.41 34.18
C ARG A 132 22.65 -23.83 34.03
N THR A 133 21.75 -24.81 33.89
CA THR A 133 22.15 -26.23 33.78
C THR A 133 22.69 -26.62 32.41
N LEU A 134 22.03 -26.18 31.34
CA LEU A 134 22.39 -26.57 29.97
C LEU A 134 23.45 -25.67 29.34
N GLY A 135 23.74 -24.52 29.94
CA GLY A 135 24.61 -23.48 29.37
C GLY A 135 24.05 -22.83 28.10
N ARG A 136 22.81 -23.15 27.71
CA ARG A 136 22.19 -22.71 26.45
C ARG A 136 21.83 -21.22 26.51
N PRO A 137 22.25 -20.40 25.53
CA PRO A 137 21.81 -19.00 25.42
C PRO A 137 20.29 -18.89 25.25
N ALA A 138 19.70 -17.81 25.76
CA ALA A 138 18.28 -17.50 25.64
C ALA A 138 18.04 -15.99 25.62
N ALA A 139 16.95 -15.57 24.99
CA ALA A 139 16.40 -14.23 25.14
C ALA A 139 15.14 -14.29 26.01
N ILE A 140 14.96 -13.32 26.91
CA ILE A 140 13.78 -13.24 27.79
C ILE A 140 13.09 -11.91 27.52
N LYS A 141 11.88 -11.95 26.96
CA LYS A 141 11.06 -10.76 26.74
C LYS A 141 10.04 -10.62 27.86
N VAL A 142 10.12 -9.50 28.58
CA VAL A 142 9.22 -9.17 29.69
C VAL A 142 8.13 -8.24 29.19
N ILE A 143 6.87 -8.68 29.32
CA ILE A 143 5.70 -8.04 28.72
C ILE A 143 4.86 -7.38 29.82
N LEU A 144 4.44 -6.14 29.57
CA LEU A 144 3.77 -5.28 30.54
C LEU A 144 2.40 -5.83 31.02
N PRO A 145 1.96 -5.50 32.25
CA PRO A 145 0.67 -5.93 32.78
C PRO A 145 -0.48 -5.21 32.06
N GLY A 146 -1.58 -5.91 31.78
CA GLY A 146 -2.78 -5.32 31.16
C GLY A 146 -3.62 -6.26 30.29
N ARG A 147 -3.31 -7.57 30.26
CA ARG A 147 -3.97 -8.55 29.37
C ARG A 147 -4.55 -9.72 30.14
N SER A 148 -5.62 -10.31 29.60
CA SER A 148 -6.19 -11.56 30.10
C SER A 148 -5.12 -12.66 30.13
N THR A 149 -4.72 -13.07 31.32
CA THR A 149 -3.66 -14.04 31.61
C THR A 149 -3.85 -15.38 30.88
N ASP A 150 -5.09 -15.87 30.79
CA ASP A 150 -5.42 -17.14 30.14
C ASP A 150 -5.28 -17.11 28.62
N ARG A 151 -5.55 -15.95 28.00
CA ARG A 151 -5.43 -15.80 26.56
C ARG A 151 -3.97 -15.77 26.14
N PHE A 152 -3.17 -15.00 26.86
CA PHE A 152 -1.74 -14.90 26.60
C PHE A 152 -1.07 -16.27 26.71
N ARG A 153 -1.44 -17.06 27.72
CA ARG A 153 -1.00 -18.46 27.85
C ARG A 153 -1.38 -19.32 26.65
N ARG A 154 -2.62 -19.21 26.15
CA ARG A 154 -3.07 -19.95 24.96
C ARG A 154 -2.26 -19.57 23.71
N GLU A 155 -2.08 -18.28 23.47
CA GLU A 155 -1.31 -17.79 22.32
C GLU A 155 0.17 -18.21 22.42
N ALA A 156 0.79 -18.11 23.61
CA ALA A 156 2.17 -18.57 23.84
C ALA A 156 2.32 -20.08 23.59
N THR A 157 1.31 -20.87 23.98
CA THR A 157 1.28 -22.31 23.73
C THR A 157 1.20 -22.62 22.23
N LEU A 158 0.40 -21.87 21.47
CA LEU A 158 0.29 -22.03 20.01
C LEU A 158 1.62 -21.70 19.32
N VAL A 159 2.25 -20.57 19.69
CA VAL A 159 3.55 -20.17 19.12
C VAL A 159 4.66 -21.16 19.48
N ALA A 160 4.72 -21.65 20.72
CA ALA A 160 5.69 -22.66 21.14
C ALA A 160 5.52 -24.00 20.40
N ALA A 161 4.34 -24.25 19.84
CA ALA A 161 4.09 -25.46 19.08
C ALA A 161 4.63 -25.38 17.64
N ILE A 162 4.92 -24.18 17.11
CA ILE A 162 5.50 -23.99 15.78
C ILE A 162 6.90 -24.64 15.74
N ARG A 163 7.16 -25.44 14.71
CA ARG A 163 8.45 -26.09 14.49
C ARG A 163 8.97 -25.71 13.10
N SER A 164 9.89 -24.76 13.04
CA SER A 164 10.54 -24.33 11.81
C SER A 164 11.92 -23.74 12.13
N PRO A 165 12.95 -23.98 11.31
CA PRO A 165 14.25 -23.31 11.45
C PRO A 165 14.18 -21.81 11.12
N HIS A 166 13.04 -21.32 10.61
CA HIS A 166 12.80 -19.92 10.23
C HIS A 166 11.82 -19.21 11.16
N VAL A 167 11.60 -19.76 12.36
CA VAL A 167 10.80 -19.14 13.44
C VAL A 167 11.62 -19.21 14.72
N VAL A 168 11.72 -18.08 15.43
CA VAL A 168 12.40 -18.05 16.74
C VAL A 168 11.67 -18.98 17.71
N ALA A 169 12.38 -20.00 18.21
CA ALA A 169 11.76 -20.99 19.06
C ALA A 169 11.41 -20.41 20.45
N VAL A 170 10.18 -20.66 20.91
CA VAL A 170 9.80 -20.37 22.30
C VAL A 170 10.19 -21.56 23.19
N HIS A 171 10.91 -21.28 24.26
CA HIS A 171 11.42 -22.28 25.20
C HIS A 171 10.55 -22.39 26.46
N ASP A 172 10.09 -21.27 27.00
CA ASP A 172 9.28 -21.24 28.22
C ASP A 172 8.40 -19.99 28.28
N PHE A 173 7.36 -20.03 29.11
CA PHE A 173 6.46 -18.93 29.37
C PHE A 173 6.04 -18.89 30.84
N ARG A 174 6.33 -17.79 31.55
CA ARG A 174 6.07 -17.63 32.98
C ARG A 174 5.35 -16.33 33.31
N GLY A 175 4.51 -16.36 34.34
CA GLY A 175 4.08 -15.14 35.02
C GLY A 175 5.11 -14.74 36.06
N LEU A 176 5.32 -13.44 36.24
CA LEU A 176 6.20 -12.85 37.26
C LEU A 176 5.36 -12.38 38.46
N ALA A 177 5.97 -12.23 39.64
CA ALA A 177 5.27 -11.83 40.87
C ALA A 177 4.54 -10.47 40.77
N ASP A 178 5.01 -9.58 39.91
CA ASP A 178 4.43 -8.26 39.69
C ASP A 178 3.29 -8.23 38.64
N GLY A 179 2.84 -9.41 38.20
CA GLY A 179 1.75 -9.55 37.23
C GLY A 179 2.17 -9.39 35.77
N ARG A 180 3.47 -9.19 35.48
CA ARG A 180 4.03 -9.26 34.13
C ARG A 180 4.20 -10.70 33.67
N PHE A 181 4.52 -10.86 32.39
CA PHE A 181 4.86 -12.16 31.82
C PHE A 181 6.25 -12.14 31.23
N ALA A 182 6.96 -13.26 31.36
CA ALA A 182 8.24 -13.50 30.72
C ALA A 182 8.08 -14.60 29.66
N LEU A 183 8.46 -14.27 28.42
CA LEU A 183 8.56 -15.20 27.31
C LEU A 183 10.04 -15.52 27.10
N VAL A 184 10.42 -16.76 27.34
CA VAL A 184 11.78 -17.24 27.09
C VAL A 184 11.85 -17.83 25.69
N MET A 185 12.77 -17.33 24.89
CA MET A 185 12.94 -17.70 23.50
C MET A 185 14.40 -17.98 23.15
N GLU A 186 14.62 -18.57 21.98
CA GLU A 186 15.93 -18.73 21.38
C GLU A 186 16.62 -17.36 21.24
N LEU A 187 17.88 -17.29 21.67
CA LEU A 187 18.73 -16.13 21.37
C LEU A 187 19.27 -16.29 19.95
N VAL A 188 18.89 -15.39 19.05
CA VAL A 188 19.43 -15.34 17.69
C VAL A 188 20.67 -14.45 17.68
N ASP A 189 21.83 -15.06 17.45
CA ASP A 189 23.09 -14.35 17.24
C ASP A 189 23.05 -13.70 15.84
N GLY A 190 22.80 -12.39 15.79
CA GLY A 190 22.53 -11.71 14.53
C GLY A 190 22.00 -10.29 14.68
N SER A 191 21.27 -9.81 13.68
CA SER A 191 20.63 -8.49 13.68
C SER A 191 19.28 -8.54 12.99
N ASP A 192 18.37 -7.65 13.34
CA ASP A 192 17.10 -7.52 12.62
C ASP A 192 17.32 -6.96 11.21
N LEU A 193 16.40 -7.25 10.29
CA LEU A 193 16.47 -6.84 8.90
C LEU A 193 16.57 -5.31 8.76
N ARG A 194 15.96 -4.52 9.67
CA ARG A 194 16.07 -3.05 9.62
C ARG A 194 17.51 -2.60 9.91
N ALA A 195 18.17 -3.20 10.89
CA ALA A 195 19.58 -2.95 11.18
C ALA A 195 20.47 -3.37 10.01
N VAL A 196 20.21 -4.54 9.41
CA VAL A 196 20.93 -5.03 8.22
C VAL A 196 20.77 -4.07 7.03
N MET A 197 19.57 -3.54 6.79
CA MET A 197 19.31 -2.54 5.76
C MET A 197 20.14 -1.28 6.00
N ARG A 198 20.15 -0.73 7.23
CA ARG A 198 20.96 0.46 7.56
C ARG A 198 22.45 0.22 7.29
N ALA A 199 22.97 -0.94 7.69
CA ALA A 199 24.36 -1.32 7.47
C ALA A 199 24.73 -1.44 5.98
N ASN A 200 23.77 -1.76 5.10
CA ASN A 200 23.95 -1.86 3.65
C ASN A 200 23.59 -0.56 2.90
N GLY A 201 23.58 0.60 3.56
CA GLY A 201 23.25 1.88 2.91
C GLY A 201 21.76 2.04 2.58
N GLY A 202 20.90 1.28 3.23
CA GLY A 202 19.43 1.36 3.14
C GLY A 202 18.79 0.28 2.29
N ARG A 203 19.52 -0.37 1.36
CA ARG A 203 18.97 -1.35 0.40
C ARG A 203 19.68 -2.69 0.50
N ILE A 204 18.96 -3.77 0.24
CA ILE A 204 19.50 -5.12 0.16
C ILE A 204 19.49 -5.56 -1.32
N PRO A 205 20.59 -6.15 -1.84
CA PRO A 205 20.60 -6.73 -3.18
C PRO A 205 19.47 -7.74 -3.38
N GLU A 206 18.82 -7.71 -4.55
CA GLU A 206 17.62 -8.51 -4.83
C GLU A 206 17.81 -9.99 -4.51
N GLU A 207 18.89 -10.60 -5.00
CA GLU A 207 19.18 -12.02 -4.78
C GLU A 207 19.21 -12.37 -3.28
N GLN A 208 19.84 -11.52 -2.47
CA GLN A 208 19.95 -11.74 -1.03
C GLN A 208 18.60 -11.52 -0.32
N ALA A 209 17.86 -10.49 -0.71
CA ALA A 209 16.54 -10.23 -0.15
C ALA A 209 15.56 -11.35 -0.50
N VAL A 210 15.55 -11.85 -1.74
CA VAL A 210 14.73 -12.99 -2.18
C VAL A 210 15.02 -14.24 -1.33
N ARG A 211 16.30 -14.55 -1.06
CA ARG A 211 16.66 -15.67 -0.17
C ARG A 211 16.06 -15.52 1.23
N TRP A 212 16.26 -14.37 1.88
CA TRP A 212 15.72 -14.12 3.22
C TRP A 212 14.19 -14.07 3.25
N MET A 213 13.56 -13.54 2.21
CA MET A 213 12.10 -13.50 2.14
C MET A 213 11.51 -14.88 1.83
N ALA A 214 12.23 -15.78 1.15
CA ALA A 214 11.83 -17.17 1.00
C ALA A 214 11.91 -17.93 2.35
N ASP A 215 12.94 -17.70 3.14
CA ASP A 215 13.07 -18.20 4.54
C ASP A 215 11.89 -17.72 5.40
N VAL A 216 11.55 -16.41 5.33
CA VAL A 216 10.39 -15.85 6.03
C VAL A 216 9.09 -16.53 5.59
N CYS A 217 8.91 -16.81 4.29
CA CYS A 217 7.75 -17.56 3.83
C CYS A 217 7.69 -18.96 4.46
N GLU A 218 8.81 -19.66 4.61
CA GLU A 218 8.85 -20.97 5.25
C GLU A 218 8.45 -20.90 6.74
N GLY A 219 8.91 -19.86 7.46
CA GLY A 219 8.47 -19.62 8.84
C GLY A 219 6.97 -19.34 8.94
N MET A 220 6.43 -18.52 8.03
CA MET A 220 5.02 -18.16 7.99
C MET A 220 4.10 -19.31 7.54
N ILE A 221 4.58 -20.22 6.68
CA ILE A 221 3.87 -21.48 6.35
C ILE A 221 3.68 -22.31 7.62
N ALA A 222 4.76 -22.52 8.39
CA ALA A 222 4.69 -23.31 9.62
C ALA A 222 3.77 -22.68 10.68
N ALA A 223 3.68 -21.35 10.73
CA ALA A 223 2.74 -20.65 11.59
C ALA A 223 1.28 -20.83 11.11
N ALA A 224 1.03 -20.67 9.81
CA ALA A 224 -0.29 -20.82 9.21
C ALA A 224 -0.86 -22.25 9.39
N GLU A 225 -0.02 -23.28 9.33
CA GLU A 225 -0.40 -24.68 9.64
C GLU A 225 -0.92 -24.87 11.07
N ARG A 226 -0.56 -23.95 11.99
CA ARG A 226 -1.07 -23.92 13.37
C ARG A 226 -2.22 -22.93 13.57
N GLY A 227 -2.73 -22.34 12.48
CA GLY A 227 -3.80 -21.34 12.50
C GLY A 227 -3.36 -20.01 13.10
N ILE A 228 -2.07 -19.69 13.04
CA ILE A 228 -1.51 -18.47 13.63
C ILE A 228 -1.32 -17.41 12.55
N ILE A 229 -1.82 -16.20 12.82
CA ILE A 229 -1.63 -14.99 12.01
C ILE A 229 -0.71 -14.06 12.82
N HIS A 230 0.34 -13.54 12.19
CA HIS A 230 1.39 -12.76 12.86
C HIS A 230 0.91 -11.34 13.21
N ARG A 231 0.21 -10.64 12.31
CA ARG A 231 -0.39 -9.30 12.45
C ARG A 231 0.57 -8.12 12.66
N ASP A 232 1.84 -8.38 12.96
CA ASP A 232 2.89 -7.35 13.12
C ASP A 232 4.18 -7.68 12.35
N LEU A 233 4.08 -8.28 11.17
CA LEU A 233 5.27 -8.63 10.38
C LEU A 233 5.94 -7.36 9.84
N LYS A 234 7.21 -7.12 10.18
CA LYS A 234 7.97 -5.93 9.79
C LYS A 234 9.48 -6.22 9.86
N PRO A 235 10.34 -5.39 9.26
CA PRO A 235 11.79 -5.64 9.25
C PRO A 235 12.42 -5.86 10.63
N GLN A 236 11.92 -5.22 11.69
CA GLN A 236 12.42 -5.42 13.06
C GLN A 236 12.08 -6.80 13.65
N ASN A 237 11.09 -7.49 13.10
CA ASN A 237 10.64 -8.81 13.54
C ASN A 237 11.20 -9.92 12.64
N ILE A 238 12.10 -9.60 11.70
CA ILE A 238 12.81 -10.54 10.84
C ILE A 238 14.27 -10.51 11.27
N LEU A 239 14.74 -11.55 11.94
CA LEU A 239 16.12 -11.65 12.43
C LEU A 239 16.97 -12.38 11.40
N ILE A 240 18.16 -11.85 11.12
CA ILE A 240 19.16 -12.48 10.26
C ILE A 240 20.27 -13.02 11.15
N ASP A 241 20.42 -14.34 11.20
CA ASP A 241 21.44 -15.00 12.02
C ASP A 241 22.85 -14.96 11.37
N ASP A 242 23.86 -15.37 12.13
CA ASP A 242 25.26 -15.48 11.69
C ASP A 242 25.46 -16.42 10.49
N ARG A 243 24.57 -17.41 10.32
CA ARG A 243 24.49 -18.32 9.17
C ARG A 243 23.74 -17.72 7.98
N ARG A 244 23.35 -16.45 8.05
CA ARG A 244 22.62 -15.69 7.03
C ARG A 244 21.24 -16.24 6.71
N ARG A 245 20.58 -16.89 7.66
CA ARG A 245 19.19 -17.34 7.57
C ARG A 245 18.27 -16.29 8.15
N ALA A 246 17.09 -16.14 7.58
CA ALA A 246 16.06 -15.30 8.16
C ALA A 246 15.13 -16.10 9.09
N LEU A 247 14.82 -15.52 10.25
CA LEU A 247 13.92 -16.07 11.26
C LEU A 247 12.84 -15.04 11.60
N VAL A 248 11.59 -15.48 11.67
CA VAL A 248 10.47 -14.66 12.11
C VAL A 248 10.39 -14.70 13.63
N ALA A 249 10.41 -13.52 14.26
CA ALA A 249 10.30 -13.31 15.68
C ALA A 249 9.01 -12.58 16.03
N ASP A 250 8.63 -12.55 17.31
CA ASP A 250 7.55 -11.69 17.80
C ASP A 250 6.19 -11.90 17.11
N PHE A 251 5.82 -13.17 16.90
CA PHE A 251 4.43 -13.55 16.63
C PHE A 251 3.53 -12.87 17.66
N GLY A 252 2.44 -12.25 17.19
CA GLY A 252 1.61 -11.30 17.92
C GLY A 252 0.89 -11.82 19.18
N LEU A 253 1.60 -12.45 20.11
CA LEU A 253 1.23 -12.75 21.49
C LEU A 253 0.73 -11.48 22.22
N ALA A 254 1.11 -10.31 21.71
CA ALA A 254 0.64 -9.00 22.12
C ALA A 254 -0.56 -8.48 21.30
N ARG A 255 -1.32 -9.29 20.56
CA ARG A 255 -2.55 -8.84 19.87
C ARG A 255 -3.60 -9.95 19.83
N GLY A 256 -4.20 -10.21 20.99
CA GLY A 256 -5.44 -10.97 21.06
C GLY A 256 -6.55 -10.31 20.25
N GLU A 257 -7.37 -11.10 19.56
CA GLU A 257 -8.61 -10.64 18.91
C GLU A 257 -9.52 -9.90 19.90
N GLY A 258 -9.69 -8.60 19.73
CA GLY A 258 -10.65 -7.81 20.53
C GLY A 258 -10.04 -6.78 21.48
N VAL A 259 -8.73 -6.52 21.45
CA VAL A 259 -8.22 -5.21 21.90
C VAL A 259 -8.30 -4.28 20.70
N LEU A 260 -9.37 -3.48 20.63
CA LEU A 260 -9.45 -2.33 19.74
C LEU A 260 -8.19 -1.47 19.97
N PRO A 261 -7.44 -1.08 18.93
CA PRO A 261 -6.85 0.24 18.97
C PRO A 261 -8.05 1.19 19.05
N ASP A 262 -8.11 2.04 20.07
CA ASP A 262 -9.07 3.13 20.07
C ASP A 262 -8.64 4.06 18.93
N VAL A 263 -9.19 3.84 17.73
CA VAL A 263 -8.83 4.53 16.48
C VAL A 263 -9.13 6.04 16.59
N THR A 264 -9.86 6.45 17.63
CA THR A 264 -10.19 7.84 17.96
C THR A 264 -9.11 8.57 18.79
N THR A 265 -8.06 7.90 19.24
CA THR A 265 -6.88 8.54 19.86
C THR A 265 -5.70 8.44 18.90
N ALA A 266 -5.23 9.58 18.40
CA ALA A 266 -4.12 9.69 17.46
C ALA A 266 -2.79 9.01 17.89
N ASP A 267 -2.68 8.60 19.16
CA ASP A 267 -1.47 7.99 19.75
C ASP A 267 -1.61 6.49 20.13
N THR A 268 -2.74 5.82 19.82
CA THR A 268 -2.92 4.38 20.13
C THR A 268 -3.14 3.50 18.91
N VAL A 269 -2.58 3.87 17.75
CA VAL A 269 -2.32 2.87 16.70
C VAL A 269 -1.20 1.96 17.20
N MET A 270 -1.56 0.91 17.93
CA MET A 270 -0.64 -0.08 18.45
C MET A 270 -0.13 -0.93 17.28
N GLY A 271 0.86 -0.42 16.54
CA GLY A 271 1.54 -1.06 15.39
C GLY A 271 2.41 -0.08 14.63
N THR A 272 3.27 -0.58 13.74
CA THR A 272 4.07 0.27 12.86
C THR A 272 3.27 0.49 11.57
N PRO A 273 2.57 1.64 11.41
CA PRO A 273 1.54 1.82 10.37
C PRO A 273 2.07 1.60 8.94
N GLN A 274 3.37 1.80 8.74
CA GLN A 274 4.10 1.63 7.47
C GLN A 274 4.05 0.22 6.84
N TYR A 275 3.64 -0.80 7.61
CA TYR A 275 3.55 -2.20 7.14
C TYR A 275 2.16 -2.80 7.37
N MET A 276 1.21 -2.03 7.87
CA MET A 276 -0.10 -2.55 8.25
C MET A 276 -0.98 -2.76 7.01
N ALA A 277 -1.63 -3.93 6.92
CA ALA A 277 -2.62 -4.19 5.88
C ALA A 277 -3.84 -3.26 6.04
N PRO A 278 -4.44 -2.75 4.94
CA PRO A 278 -5.58 -1.83 5.02
C PRO A 278 -6.76 -2.40 5.82
N GLU A 279 -7.11 -3.66 5.58
CA GLU A 279 -8.21 -4.34 6.25
C GLU A 279 -7.95 -4.59 7.74
N GLN A 280 -6.68 -4.67 8.16
CA GLN A 280 -6.34 -4.81 9.58
C GLN A 280 -6.67 -3.55 10.37
N ALA A 281 -6.66 -2.37 9.74
CA ALA A 281 -7.08 -1.13 10.37
C ALA A 281 -8.61 -0.95 10.40
N GLU A 282 -9.33 -1.54 9.45
CA GLU A 282 -10.79 -1.41 9.31
C GLU A 282 -11.56 -2.43 10.14
N ASP A 283 -11.20 -3.71 10.03
CA ASP A 283 -11.80 -4.80 10.78
C ASP A 283 -10.73 -5.77 11.27
N PRO A 284 -10.11 -5.49 12.44
CA PRO A 284 -9.10 -6.36 13.04
C PRO A 284 -9.58 -7.80 13.33
N ARG A 285 -10.89 -8.08 13.30
CA ARG A 285 -11.48 -9.39 13.61
C ARG A 285 -11.68 -10.27 12.36
N GLY A 286 -11.79 -9.67 11.18
CA GLY A 286 -11.97 -10.35 9.90
C GLY A 286 -10.68 -10.69 9.16
N VAL A 287 -9.52 -10.53 9.80
CA VAL A 287 -8.20 -10.63 9.16
C VAL A 287 -7.75 -12.08 9.03
N ASP A 288 -7.33 -12.47 7.82
CA ASP A 288 -6.71 -13.78 7.53
C ASP A 288 -5.20 -13.64 7.20
N THR A 289 -4.55 -14.74 6.79
CA THR A 289 -3.14 -14.78 6.38
C THR A 289 -2.77 -13.74 5.30
N ARG A 290 -3.72 -13.25 4.49
CA ARG A 290 -3.43 -12.30 3.41
C ARG A 290 -3.02 -10.93 3.94
N ALA A 291 -3.36 -10.59 5.18
CA ALA A 291 -2.80 -9.39 5.83
C ALA A 291 -1.32 -9.56 6.14
N ASP A 292 -0.89 -10.73 6.61
CA ASP A 292 0.54 -11.00 6.80
C ASP A 292 1.30 -11.00 5.47
N ILE A 293 0.67 -11.46 4.37
CA ILE A 293 1.24 -11.36 3.01
C ILE A 293 1.44 -9.90 2.60
N TYR A 294 0.52 -9.01 2.96
CA TYR A 294 0.68 -7.58 2.72
C TYR A 294 1.83 -6.99 3.53
N SER A 295 1.87 -7.27 4.83
CA SER A 295 2.96 -6.83 5.71
C SER A 295 4.32 -7.37 5.28
N PHE A 296 4.37 -8.61 4.82
CA PHE A 296 5.52 -9.21 4.16
C PHE A 296 5.93 -8.41 2.92
N GLY A 297 4.97 -8.11 2.03
CA GLY A 297 5.21 -7.31 0.84
C GLY A 297 5.77 -5.93 1.15
N ALA A 298 5.24 -5.27 2.18
CA ALA A 298 5.72 -3.96 2.63
C ALA A 298 7.15 -4.03 3.18
N ALA A 299 7.47 -5.06 3.97
CA ALA A 299 8.83 -5.29 4.48
C ALA A 299 9.81 -5.60 3.35
N PHE A 300 9.41 -6.42 2.37
CA PHE A 300 10.23 -6.77 1.22
C PHE A 300 10.47 -5.57 0.30
N TYR A 301 9.42 -4.80 0.01
CA TYR A 301 9.50 -3.54 -0.74
C TYR A 301 10.51 -2.59 -0.06
N HIS A 302 10.43 -2.46 1.27
CA HIS A 302 11.35 -1.61 2.02
C HIS A 302 12.79 -2.11 1.93
N ALA A 303 13.02 -3.42 2.07
CA ALA A 303 14.36 -3.99 1.95
C ALA A 303 14.99 -3.71 0.57
N LEU A 304 14.21 -3.75 -0.51
CA LEU A 304 14.70 -3.55 -1.87
C LEU A 304 14.83 -2.08 -2.28
N THR A 305 13.92 -1.22 -1.84
CA THR A 305 13.88 0.20 -2.26
C THR A 305 14.54 1.16 -1.27
N GLY A 306 14.72 0.71 -0.03
CA GLY A 306 15.26 1.49 1.09
C GLY A 306 14.26 2.44 1.76
N SER A 307 12.99 2.42 1.31
CA SER A 307 11.88 3.17 1.93
C SER A 307 10.62 2.30 2.00
N PRO A 308 9.76 2.47 3.02
CA PRO A 308 8.48 1.74 3.05
C PRO A 308 7.60 2.13 1.84
N PRO A 309 6.62 1.30 1.45
CA PRO A 309 5.76 1.58 0.30
C PRO A 309 5.02 2.92 0.44
N PHE A 310 4.49 3.18 1.65
CA PHE A 310 3.83 4.42 2.02
C PHE A 310 4.44 5.01 3.30
N ASP A 311 4.52 6.33 3.35
CA ASP A 311 4.99 7.09 4.51
C ASP A 311 4.19 8.40 4.63
N GLY A 312 4.18 9.00 5.83
CA GLY A 312 3.35 10.16 6.11
C GLY A 312 3.60 10.76 7.49
N ALA A 313 3.05 11.96 7.73
CA ALA A 313 3.29 12.71 8.95
C ALA A 313 2.55 12.14 10.19
N SER A 314 1.53 11.32 9.98
CA SER A 314 0.75 10.68 11.06
C SER A 314 0.40 9.23 10.73
N ALA A 315 0.12 8.42 11.75
CA ALA A 315 -0.30 7.04 11.57
C ALA A 315 -1.60 6.95 10.74
N PHE A 316 -2.55 7.86 10.97
CA PHE A 316 -3.79 7.93 10.20
C PHE A 316 -3.53 8.25 8.72
N SER A 317 -2.66 9.22 8.43
CA SER A 317 -2.26 9.55 7.04
C SER A 317 -1.68 8.33 6.34
N ILE A 318 -0.75 7.63 6.99
CA ILE A 318 -0.13 6.41 6.46
C ILE A 318 -1.19 5.31 6.18
N LEU A 319 -2.13 5.08 7.10
CA LEU A 319 -3.20 4.10 6.91
C LEU A 319 -4.14 4.46 5.74
N CYS A 320 -4.48 5.74 5.57
CA CYS A 320 -5.24 6.23 4.42
C CYS A 320 -4.50 5.98 3.10
N LYS A 321 -3.17 6.14 3.07
CA LYS A 321 -2.34 5.82 1.91
C LYS A 321 -2.31 4.32 1.62
N HIS A 322 -2.12 3.49 2.64
CA HIS A 322 -2.22 2.04 2.51
C HIS A 322 -3.55 1.62 1.88
N LYS A 323 -4.66 2.25 2.27
CA LYS A 323 -6.00 1.99 1.74
C LYS A 323 -6.21 2.49 0.30
N SER A 324 -5.73 3.67 -0.03
CA SER A 324 -6.23 4.40 -1.22
C SER A 324 -5.15 4.86 -2.19
N GLU A 325 -3.90 5.08 -1.78
CA GLU A 325 -2.83 5.58 -2.64
C GLU A 325 -2.29 4.46 -3.53
N PRO A 326 -2.03 4.69 -4.82
CA PRO A 326 -1.49 3.66 -5.69
C PRO A 326 -0.05 3.34 -5.27
N LEU A 327 0.38 2.09 -5.43
CA LEU A 327 1.74 1.72 -5.09
C LEU A 327 2.70 2.37 -6.11
N ALA A 328 3.68 3.12 -5.63
CA ALA A 328 4.78 3.54 -6.48
C ALA A 328 5.53 2.30 -6.96
N SER A 329 5.77 2.18 -8.27
CA SER A 329 6.46 1.01 -8.82
C SER A 329 7.80 0.80 -8.11
N PRO A 330 8.11 -0.43 -7.62
CA PRO A 330 9.39 -0.70 -6.96
C PRO A 330 10.59 -0.28 -7.81
N ARG A 331 10.49 -0.45 -9.14
CA ARG A 331 11.54 -0.13 -10.11
C ARG A 331 11.77 1.37 -10.29
N SER A 332 10.78 2.22 -10.03
CA SER A 332 11.01 3.67 -10.05
C SER A 332 11.87 4.14 -8.87
N ARG A 333 11.88 3.40 -7.75
CA ARG A 333 12.73 3.68 -6.60
C ARG A 333 14.07 2.94 -6.64
N ASN A 334 14.10 1.75 -7.22
CA ASN A 334 15.31 0.97 -7.44
C ASN A 334 15.26 0.24 -8.81
N PRO A 335 15.89 0.80 -9.85
CA PRO A 335 15.90 0.22 -11.20
C PRO A 335 16.51 -1.18 -11.31
N ASP A 336 17.34 -1.58 -10.34
CA ASP A 336 17.99 -2.89 -10.31
C ASP A 336 17.02 -4.03 -9.93
N ILE A 337 15.81 -3.69 -9.48
CA ILE A 337 14.77 -4.68 -9.18
C ILE A 337 14.26 -5.29 -10.49
N SER A 338 14.23 -6.62 -10.56
CA SER A 338 13.70 -7.34 -11.71
C SER A 338 12.19 -7.15 -11.84
N GLU A 339 11.68 -7.20 -13.07
CA GLU A 339 10.23 -7.10 -13.33
C GLU A 339 9.44 -8.18 -12.60
N ARG A 340 10.01 -9.38 -12.50
CA ARG A 340 9.41 -10.50 -11.78
C ARG A 340 9.20 -10.17 -10.31
N ILE A 341 10.24 -9.70 -9.62
CA ILE A 341 10.13 -9.36 -8.19
C ILE A 341 9.27 -8.12 -7.99
N GLY A 342 9.33 -7.14 -8.90
CA GLY A 342 8.39 -6.02 -8.93
C GLY A 342 6.94 -6.50 -8.93
N ALA A 343 6.59 -7.44 -9.81
CA ALA A 343 5.25 -8.01 -9.88
C ALA A 343 4.85 -8.82 -8.63
N VAL A 344 5.80 -9.51 -7.98
CA VAL A 344 5.54 -10.18 -6.69
C VAL A 344 5.19 -9.15 -5.61
N LEU A 345 5.96 -8.06 -5.52
CA LEU A 345 5.72 -6.98 -4.55
C LEU A 345 4.36 -6.32 -4.77
N GLU A 346 4.03 -5.98 -6.02
CA GLU A 346 2.73 -5.41 -6.40
C GLU A 346 1.58 -6.34 -5.98
N ARG A 347 1.72 -7.65 -6.23
CA ARG A 347 0.69 -8.63 -5.85
C ARG A 347 0.56 -8.81 -4.34
N CYS A 348 1.66 -8.81 -3.58
CA CYS A 348 1.58 -8.80 -2.12
C CYS A 348 0.87 -7.56 -1.58
N LEU A 349 1.11 -6.40 -2.20
CA LEU A 349 0.63 -5.08 -1.76
C LEU A 349 -0.70 -4.65 -2.41
N ALA A 350 -1.39 -5.57 -3.10
CA ALA A 350 -2.71 -5.33 -3.65
C ALA A 350 -3.68 -4.90 -2.55
N LYS A 351 -4.52 -3.89 -2.83
CA LYS A 351 -5.40 -3.28 -1.82
C LYS A 351 -6.45 -4.27 -1.32
N ALA A 352 -7.13 -4.95 -2.24
CA ALA A 352 -8.09 -5.99 -1.90
C ALA A 352 -7.34 -7.29 -1.51
N PRO A 353 -7.67 -7.91 -0.36
CA PRO A 353 -7.05 -9.18 0.03
C PRO A 353 -7.22 -10.29 -1.02
N GLY A 354 -8.35 -10.31 -1.73
CA GLY A 354 -8.64 -11.29 -2.78
C GLY A 354 -7.71 -11.23 -4.00
N ASP A 355 -7.03 -10.11 -4.22
CA ASP A 355 -6.09 -9.93 -5.34
C ASP A 355 -4.64 -10.34 -4.97
N ARG A 356 -4.39 -10.64 -3.69
CA ARG A 356 -3.07 -11.06 -3.19
C ARG A 356 -2.81 -12.54 -3.45
N PHE A 357 -1.64 -13.02 -3.03
CA PHE A 357 -1.39 -14.46 -3.00
C PHE A 357 -2.33 -15.16 -2.00
N PRO A 358 -2.89 -16.33 -2.34
CA PRO A 358 -3.79 -17.05 -1.46
C PRO A 358 -3.10 -17.66 -0.24
N SER A 359 -1.78 -17.88 -0.29
CA SER A 359 -1.00 -18.45 0.82
C SER A 359 0.50 -18.10 0.73
N PHE A 360 1.23 -18.25 1.84
CA PHE A 360 2.70 -18.15 1.84
C PHE A 360 3.38 -19.27 1.04
N ALA A 361 2.73 -20.43 0.88
CA ALA A 361 3.25 -21.51 0.03
C ALA A 361 3.27 -21.11 -1.45
N GLU A 362 2.21 -20.44 -1.92
CA GLU A 362 2.15 -19.86 -3.27
C GLU A 362 3.23 -18.79 -3.45
N LEU A 363 3.28 -17.83 -2.53
CA LEU A 363 4.26 -16.75 -2.57
C LEU A 363 5.70 -17.27 -2.57
N ARG A 364 6.02 -18.25 -1.71
CA ARG A 364 7.35 -18.88 -1.68
C ARG A 364 7.69 -19.50 -3.03
N ARG A 365 6.75 -20.20 -3.65
CA ARG A 365 6.95 -20.78 -4.98
C ARG A 365 7.30 -19.69 -6.00
N GLN A 366 6.65 -18.53 -5.96
CA GLN A 366 6.96 -17.42 -6.85
C GLN A 366 8.34 -16.82 -6.60
N LEU A 367 8.83 -16.83 -5.36
CA LEU A 367 10.18 -16.37 -5.02
C LEU A 367 11.28 -17.37 -5.42
N THR A 368 11.02 -18.67 -5.34
CA THR A 368 12.05 -19.71 -5.52
C THR A 368 12.01 -20.41 -6.87
N THR A 369 10.90 -20.33 -7.61
CA THR A 369 10.85 -20.86 -8.98
C THR A 369 11.83 -20.09 -9.85
N ALA A 370 12.64 -20.81 -10.64
CA ALA A 370 13.57 -20.22 -11.60
C ALA A 370 12.88 -19.14 -12.46
N PRO A 371 13.63 -18.14 -12.99
CA PRO A 371 13.08 -17.07 -13.81
C PRO A 371 12.51 -17.62 -15.12
N GLY A 372 11.30 -18.18 -15.05
CA GLY A 372 10.44 -18.44 -16.19
C GLY A 372 9.72 -17.15 -16.59
N PRO A 373 9.20 -17.07 -17.83
CA PRO A 373 8.62 -15.86 -18.41
C PRO A 373 7.26 -15.44 -17.78
N PHE A 374 6.76 -16.19 -16.79
CA PHE A 374 5.42 -16.02 -16.25
C PHE A 374 5.38 -14.97 -15.14
N SER A 375 4.43 -14.03 -15.25
CA SER A 375 4.18 -13.05 -14.20
C SER A 375 3.48 -13.73 -13.03
N PRO A 376 3.76 -13.37 -11.77
CA PRO A 376 2.96 -13.84 -10.64
C PRO A 376 1.51 -13.36 -10.70
N TRP A 377 1.18 -12.37 -11.54
CA TRP A 377 -0.20 -11.99 -11.85
C TRP A 377 -0.88 -12.94 -12.84
N ASP A 378 -0.13 -13.80 -13.51
CA ASP A 378 -0.68 -14.92 -14.27
C ASP A 378 -1.25 -15.91 -13.26
N MET A 379 -2.54 -15.80 -13.00
CA MET A 379 -3.31 -16.77 -12.21
C MET A 379 -3.19 -18.12 -12.93
N THR A 380 -2.30 -18.98 -12.42
CA THR A 380 -2.01 -20.31 -12.96
C THR A 380 -3.04 -21.36 -12.56
N GLU A 381 -4.09 -20.99 -11.83
CA GLU A 381 -5.08 -21.93 -11.28
C GLU A 381 -6.44 -21.92 -11.99
N ASP A 382 -6.70 -20.98 -12.91
CA ASP A 382 -7.90 -21.00 -13.77
C ASP A 382 -7.51 -21.49 -15.17
N PRO A 383 -7.73 -22.78 -15.51
CA PRO A 383 -7.36 -23.34 -16.79
C PRO A 383 -8.05 -22.64 -17.97
N GLU A 384 -9.25 -22.09 -17.74
CA GLU A 384 -10.00 -21.38 -18.77
C GLU A 384 -9.31 -20.04 -19.08
N LEU A 385 -9.00 -19.25 -18.05
CA LEU A 385 -8.24 -18.00 -18.21
C LEU A 385 -6.89 -18.24 -18.89
N LEU A 386 -6.14 -19.27 -18.46
CA LEU A 386 -4.87 -19.63 -19.09
C LEU A 386 -5.03 -19.92 -20.58
N ALA A 387 -6.04 -20.70 -20.98
CA ALA A 387 -6.29 -21.00 -22.38
C ALA A 387 -6.62 -19.75 -23.21
N HIS A 388 -7.34 -18.77 -22.65
CA HIS A 388 -7.55 -17.48 -23.33
C HIS A 388 -6.27 -16.67 -23.46
N LEU A 389 -5.45 -16.61 -22.39
CA LEU A 389 -4.18 -15.89 -22.39
C LEU A 389 -3.16 -16.52 -23.37
N GLU A 390 -3.12 -17.85 -23.48
CA GLU A 390 -2.25 -18.56 -24.44
C GLU A 390 -2.63 -18.26 -25.89
N ARG A 391 -3.93 -18.32 -26.23
CA ARG A 391 -4.42 -17.96 -27.56
C ARG A 391 -4.08 -16.50 -27.92
N TYR A 392 -4.26 -15.60 -26.97
CA TYR A 392 -3.89 -14.20 -27.12
C TYR A 392 -2.38 -14.02 -27.33
N ARG A 393 -1.53 -14.63 -26.48
CA ARG A 393 -0.07 -14.52 -26.56
C ARG A 393 0.47 -15.02 -27.91
N ALA A 394 -0.12 -16.07 -28.47
CA ALA A 394 0.24 -16.59 -29.79
C ALA A 394 -0.01 -15.59 -30.93
N ARG A 395 -0.85 -14.57 -30.71
CA ARG A 395 -1.24 -13.55 -31.70
C ARG A 395 -0.74 -12.14 -31.34
N ARG A 396 -0.22 -11.93 -30.11
CA ARG A 396 0.17 -10.62 -29.57
C ARG A 396 1.07 -9.83 -30.51
N ASP A 397 2.14 -10.46 -31.01
CA ASP A 397 3.12 -9.76 -31.83
C ASP A 397 2.50 -9.33 -33.18
N ALA A 398 1.57 -10.12 -33.73
CA ALA A 398 0.82 -9.77 -34.95
C ALA A 398 -0.15 -8.58 -34.74
N TYR A 399 -0.64 -8.35 -33.52
CA TYR A 399 -1.47 -7.18 -33.23
C TYR A 399 -0.69 -5.86 -33.23
N LEU A 400 0.60 -5.91 -32.89
CA LEU A 400 1.47 -4.75 -32.77
C LEU A 400 2.29 -4.50 -34.03
N ASP A 401 2.55 -5.52 -34.84
CA ASP A 401 3.25 -5.43 -36.12
C ASP A 401 2.39 -4.68 -37.17
N PRO A 402 2.84 -3.51 -37.70
CA PRO A 402 2.16 -2.78 -38.75
C PRO A 402 1.95 -3.57 -40.05
N GLU A 403 2.85 -4.50 -40.37
CA GLU A 403 2.84 -5.28 -41.61
C GLU A 403 1.97 -6.54 -41.54
N SER A 404 1.47 -6.89 -40.35
CA SER A 404 0.67 -8.10 -40.17
C SER A 404 -0.68 -8.00 -40.91
N ASP A 405 -1.18 -9.10 -41.46
CA ASP A 405 -2.50 -9.18 -42.07
C ASP A 405 -3.57 -9.44 -40.99
N LEU A 406 -4.16 -8.35 -40.48
CA LEU A 406 -5.31 -8.42 -39.57
C LEU A 406 -6.61 -8.09 -40.30
N PRO A 407 -7.72 -8.77 -39.98
CA PRO A 407 -9.03 -8.41 -40.50
C PRO A 407 -9.38 -6.95 -40.17
N ALA A 408 -10.02 -6.25 -41.11
CA ALA A 408 -10.45 -4.87 -40.91
C ALA A 408 -11.42 -4.70 -39.72
N GLU A 409 -12.25 -5.71 -39.44
CA GLU A 409 -13.15 -5.73 -38.29
C GLU A 409 -12.47 -6.18 -36.98
N GLY A 410 -11.19 -6.53 -37.04
CA GLY A 410 -10.43 -7.06 -35.90
C GLY A 410 -10.56 -8.56 -35.70
N GLU A 411 -9.77 -9.05 -34.75
CA GLU A 411 -9.78 -10.44 -34.31
C GLU A 411 -10.52 -10.58 -32.99
N ALA A 412 -11.53 -11.46 -32.96
CA ALA A 412 -12.38 -11.66 -31.81
C ALA A 412 -11.93 -12.85 -30.94
N HIS A 413 -11.71 -12.59 -29.67
CA HIS A 413 -11.53 -13.58 -28.60
C HIS A 413 -12.87 -13.79 -27.90
N ALA A 414 -13.50 -14.93 -28.14
CA ALA A 414 -14.79 -15.28 -27.55
C ALA A 414 -14.64 -15.74 -26.09
N PHE A 415 -15.67 -15.49 -25.27
CA PHE A 415 -15.80 -15.86 -23.87
C PHE A 415 -17.24 -16.35 -23.57
N PRO A 416 -17.48 -17.03 -22.44
CA PRO A 416 -18.82 -17.51 -22.07
C PRO A 416 -19.92 -16.44 -22.06
N GLY A 417 -21.14 -16.87 -22.39
CA GLY A 417 -22.32 -15.98 -22.42
C GLY A 417 -22.33 -14.99 -23.59
N GLY A 418 -21.67 -15.33 -24.70
CA GLY A 418 -21.63 -14.51 -25.92
C GLY A 418 -20.76 -13.26 -25.80
N ARG A 419 -19.82 -13.24 -24.85
CA ARG A 419 -18.92 -12.12 -24.62
C ARG A 419 -17.71 -12.20 -25.54
N ARG A 420 -17.17 -11.07 -25.98
CA ARG A 420 -15.99 -11.07 -26.86
C ARG A 420 -15.08 -9.85 -26.69
N VAL A 421 -13.78 -10.09 -26.68
CA VAL A 421 -12.76 -9.04 -26.80
C VAL A 421 -12.32 -8.98 -28.26
N VAL A 422 -12.44 -7.82 -28.90
CA VAL A 422 -12.01 -7.62 -30.29
C VAL A 422 -10.76 -6.77 -30.30
N ILE A 423 -9.68 -7.24 -30.92
CA ILE A 423 -8.45 -6.46 -31.11
C ILE A 423 -8.38 -6.06 -32.57
N LEU A 424 -8.33 -4.76 -32.85
CA LEU A 424 -8.27 -4.23 -34.21
C LEU A 424 -7.28 -3.07 -34.33
N ARG A 425 -6.86 -2.79 -35.57
CA ARG A 425 -6.14 -1.58 -35.92
C ARG A 425 -7.10 -0.57 -36.55
N GLY A 426 -7.10 0.67 -36.08
CA GLY A 426 -8.02 1.67 -36.60
C GLY A 426 -8.14 2.95 -35.78
N ASP A 427 -9.20 3.70 -36.07
CA ASP A 427 -9.53 4.98 -35.47
C ASP A 427 -10.61 4.80 -34.39
N ILE A 428 -10.28 5.17 -33.15
CA ILE A 428 -11.22 5.05 -32.02
C ILE A 428 -12.45 5.94 -32.17
N THR A 429 -12.33 7.06 -32.89
CA THR A 429 -13.42 8.04 -33.05
C THR A 429 -14.52 7.54 -33.99
N ARG A 430 -14.27 6.44 -34.72
CA ARG A 430 -15.21 5.82 -35.66
C ARG A 430 -15.87 4.55 -35.13
N GLN A 431 -15.62 4.20 -33.87
CA GLN A 431 -16.13 2.96 -33.28
C GLN A 431 -17.60 3.12 -32.91
N ASP A 432 -18.48 2.38 -33.58
CA ASP A 432 -19.88 2.25 -33.20
C ASP A 432 -20.02 1.32 -31.98
N VAL A 433 -20.08 1.93 -30.80
CA VAL A 433 -20.15 1.29 -29.48
C VAL A 433 -20.91 2.19 -28.50
N ASP A 434 -21.39 1.66 -27.37
CA ASP A 434 -22.08 2.47 -26.36
C ASP A 434 -21.12 3.50 -25.71
N ALA A 435 -19.86 3.14 -25.47
CA ALA A 435 -18.88 4.02 -24.86
C ALA A 435 -17.49 3.92 -25.53
N VAL A 436 -16.83 5.06 -25.73
CA VAL A 436 -15.42 5.12 -26.11
C VAL A 436 -14.58 5.62 -24.95
N VAL A 437 -13.37 5.07 -24.80
CA VAL A 437 -12.44 5.49 -23.75
C VAL A 437 -11.41 6.46 -24.32
N SER A 438 -11.17 7.55 -23.61
CA SER A 438 -10.11 8.50 -23.90
C SER A 438 -8.93 8.28 -22.95
N SER A 439 -7.72 8.51 -23.43
CA SER A 439 -6.49 8.49 -22.63
C SER A 439 -6.11 9.93 -22.30
N ASP A 440 -6.41 10.35 -21.08
CA ASP A 440 -6.35 11.75 -20.66
C ASP A 440 -5.24 12.02 -19.62
N THR A 441 -4.90 13.31 -19.46
CA THR A 441 -4.09 13.80 -18.34
C THR A 441 -4.99 14.20 -17.16
N HIS A 442 -4.43 14.33 -15.97
CA HIS A 442 -5.17 14.73 -14.76
C HIS A 442 -5.94 16.06 -14.89
N ARG A 443 -5.59 16.91 -15.86
CA ARG A 443 -6.27 18.19 -16.11
C ARG A 443 -7.38 18.12 -17.16
N LEU A 444 -7.55 16.98 -17.84
CA LEU A 444 -8.62 16.73 -18.79
C LEU A 444 -8.74 17.79 -19.91
N THR A 445 -7.62 18.29 -20.41
CA THR A 445 -7.60 19.44 -21.34
C THR A 445 -7.68 19.07 -22.84
N HIS A 446 -7.76 17.79 -23.21
CA HIS A 446 -7.84 17.34 -24.62
C HIS A 446 -6.75 17.93 -25.54
N ASN A 447 -5.52 18.03 -25.06
CA ASN A 447 -4.47 18.74 -25.80
C ASN A 447 -3.61 17.84 -26.71
N PHE A 448 -3.66 16.51 -26.57
CA PHE A 448 -2.71 15.61 -27.25
C PHE A 448 -3.31 14.23 -27.56
N GLY A 449 -2.87 13.64 -28.67
CA GLY A 449 -3.14 12.24 -29.04
C GLY A 449 -4.62 11.87 -29.07
N VAL A 450 -4.97 10.74 -28.46
CA VAL A 450 -6.34 10.20 -28.42
C VAL A 450 -7.34 11.20 -27.81
N SER A 451 -6.93 11.90 -26.75
CA SER A 451 -7.80 12.87 -26.07
C SER A 451 -8.18 14.05 -26.98
N LEU A 452 -7.23 14.55 -27.78
CA LEU A 452 -7.48 15.61 -28.76
C LEU A 452 -8.41 15.12 -29.87
N ALA A 453 -8.13 13.94 -30.44
CA ALA A 453 -8.96 13.36 -31.51
C ALA A 453 -10.43 13.16 -31.06
N ILE A 454 -10.63 12.67 -29.83
CA ILE A 454 -11.96 12.51 -29.24
C ILE A 454 -12.63 13.86 -29.00
N GLY A 455 -11.91 14.87 -28.51
CA GLY A 455 -12.43 16.23 -28.32
C GLY A 455 -12.89 16.89 -29.62
N GLU A 456 -12.11 16.76 -30.70
CA GLU A 456 -12.45 17.31 -32.02
C GLU A 456 -13.65 16.60 -32.64
N ALA A 457 -13.64 15.26 -32.62
CA ALA A 457 -14.71 14.45 -33.18
C ALA A 457 -16.02 14.61 -32.38
N GLY A 458 -15.96 14.49 -31.04
CA GLY A 458 -17.10 14.66 -30.15
C GLY A 458 -17.68 16.08 -30.15
N GLY A 459 -16.85 17.08 -30.42
CA GLY A 459 -17.24 18.48 -30.55
C GLY A 459 -17.42 19.19 -29.20
N ARG A 460 -17.93 20.44 -29.27
CA ARG A 460 -17.99 21.35 -28.11
C ARG A 460 -18.71 20.77 -26.90
N GLN A 461 -19.72 19.93 -27.11
CA GLN A 461 -20.46 19.33 -26.00
C GLN A 461 -19.56 18.52 -25.07
N VAL A 462 -18.71 17.65 -25.64
CA VAL A 462 -17.76 16.83 -24.86
C VAL A 462 -16.78 17.72 -24.11
N VAL A 463 -16.23 18.73 -24.79
CA VAL A 463 -15.25 19.66 -24.20
C VAL A 463 -15.87 20.51 -23.08
N ASP A 464 -17.08 21.03 -23.29
CA ASP A 464 -17.78 21.89 -22.33
C ASP A 464 -18.26 21.09 -21.11
N GLU A 465 -18.62 19.81 -21.26
CA GLU A 465 -18.93 18.91 -20.15
C GLU A 465 -17.66 18.53 -19.38
N LEU A 466 -16.58 18.22 -20.10
CA LEU A 466 -15.30 17.84 -19.50
C LEU A 466 -14.68 18.99 -18.69
N ALA A 467 -14.80 20.23 -19.17
CA ALA A 467 -14.31 21.42 -18.49
C ALA A 467 -15.00 21.70 -17.14
N ARG A 468 -16.14 21.07 -16.86
CA ARG A 468 -16.81 21.16 -15.54
C ARG A 468 -16.13 20.32 -14.48
N TYR A 469 -15.31 19.35 -14.89
CA TYR A 469 -14.52 18.54 -13.97
C TYR A 469 -13.27 19.30 -13.53
N GLY A 470 -12.96 19.23 -12.24
CA GLY A 470 -11.66 19.62 -11.72
C GLY A 470 -10.58 18.58 -12.05
N PRO A 471 -9.37 18.73 -11.51
CA PRO A 471 -8.32 17.75 -11.67
C PRO A 471 -8.78 16.37 -11.18
N VAL A 472 -8.57 15.34 -12.01
CA VAL A 472 -8.94 13.95 -11.70
C VAL A 472 -7.68 13.15 -11.43
N ARG A 473 -7.72 12.37 -10.36
CA ARG A 473 -6.59 11.52 -9.95
C ARG A 473 -6.29 10.47 -11.05
N PRO A 474 -5.01 10.23 -11.37
CA PRO A 474 -4.61 9.08 -12.19
C PRO A 474 -5.21 7.76 -11.67
N GLY A 475 -5.60 6.88 -12.60
CA GLY A 475 -6.26 5.62 -12.27
C GLY A 475 -7.79 5.69 -12.26
N ARG A 476 -8.36 6.89 -12.41
CA ARG A 476 -9.82 7.09 -12.48
C ARG A 476 -10.27 7.50 -13.86
N ALA A 477 -11.53 7.16 -14.17
CA ALA A 477 -12.24 7.65 -15.32
C ALA A 477 -13.41 8.55 -14.91
N VAL A 478 -13.64 9.62 -15.67
CA VAL A 478 -14.89 10.41 -15.60
C VAL A 478 -15.68 10.24 -16.89
N VAL A 479 -16.98 10.57 -16.87
CA VAL A 479 -17.88 10.30 -17.98
C VAL A 479 -18.48 11.59 -18.51
N THR A 480 -18.47 11.75 -19.83
CA THR A 480 -19.23 12.76 -20.56
C THR A 480 -20.14 12.09 -21.59
N SER A 481 -21.03 12.85 -22.20
CA SER A 481 -21.77 12.41 -23.38
C SER A 481 -20.85 12.20 -24.58
N GLY A 482 -21.28 11.38 -25.54
CA GLY A 482 -20.55 11.14 -26.79
C GLY A 482 -20.48 12.34 -27.75
N GLY A 483 -21.33 13.35 -27.54
CA GLY A 483 -21.48 14.47 -28.47
C GLY A 483 -21.80 13.97 -29.89
N ARG A 484 -20.91 14.24 -30.85
CA ARG A 484 -21.03 13.81 -32.26
C ARG A 484 -20.38 12.47 -32.57
N LEU A 485 -19.78 11.79 -31.59
CA LEU A 485 -19.19 10.47 -31.81
C LEU A 485 -20.29 9.42 -32.08
N PRO A 486 -19.97 8.33 -32.80
CA PRO A 486 -20.83 7.14 -32.89
C PRO A 486 -20.82 6.35 -31.57
N ALA A 487 -20.93 7.05 -30.43
CA ALA A 487 -21.00 6.49 -29.10
C ALA A 487 -21.90 7.33 -28.21
N ARG A 488 -22.49 6.70 -27.19
CA ARG A 488 -23.38 7.40 -26.25
C ARG A 488 -22.58 8.16 -25.18
N TYR A 489 -21.43 7.62 -24.80
CA TYR A 489 -20.59 8.16 -23.73
C TYR A 489 -19.11 8.19 -24.11
N VAL A 490 -18.37 9.13 -23.50
CA VAL A 490 -16.91 9.12 -23.48
C VAL A 490 -16.44 8.91 -22.05
N PHE A 491 -15.60 7.90 -21.82
CA PHE A 491 -14.97 7.62 -20.54
C PHE A 491 -13.54 8.15 -20.57
N HIS A 492 -13.26 9.21 -19.83
CA HIS A 492 -11.97 9.89 -19.80
C HIS A 492 -11.04 9.27 -18.75
N GLY A 493 -10.26 8.27 -19.15
CA GLY A 493 -9.33 7.56 -18.29
C GLY A 493 -8.05 8.36 -18.07
N VAL A 494 -7.73 8.71 -16.82
CA VAL A 494 -6.55 9.50 -16.49
C VAL A 494 -5.30 8.63 -16.40
N THR A 495 -4.49 8.68 -17.45
CA THR A 495 -3.25 7.90 -17.61
C THR A 495 -1.99 8.60 -17.11
N VAL A 496 -2.03 9.92 -16.89
CA VAL A 496 -0.85 10.71 -16.47
C VAL A 496 -1.29 11.81 -15.51
N GLY A 497 -0.56 12.02 -14.42
CA GLY A 497 -0.84 13.09 -13.46
C GLY A 497 0.40 13.77 -12.91
N ILE A 498 0.24 14.98 -12.37
CA ILE A 498 1.25 15.61 -11.51
C ILE A 498 0.70 15.56 -10.10
N THR A 499 1.42 14.89 -9.21
CA THR A 499 1.16 14.86 -7.77
C THR A 499 2.19 15.73 -7.05
N GLY A 500 1.96 16.05 -5.77
CA GLY A 500 2.94 16.78 -4.97
C GLY A 500 4.32 16.13 -4.93
N ASP A 501 4.40 14.81 -5.18
CA ASP A 501 5.61 13.99 -5.18
C ASP A 501 6.21 13.76 -6.58
N GLY A 502 5.68 14.39 -7.63
CA GLY A 502 6.19 14.29 -9.00
C GLY A 502 5.18 13.79 -10.03
N ILE A 503 5.69 13.42 -11.22
CA ILE A 503 4.87 12.95 -12.35
C ILE A 503 4.52 11.49 -12.14
N VAL A 504 3.22 11.17 -12.15
CA VAL A 504 2.70 9.81 -12.17
C VAL A 504 2.68 9.34 -13.62
N GLU A 505 3.58 8.41 -13.93
CA GLU A 505 3.72 7.79 -15.25
C GLU A 505 2.80 6.57 -15.40
N PRO A 506 2.46 6.17 -16.64
CA PRO A 506 1.67 4.96 -16.87
C PRO A 506 2.36 3.71 -16.31
N SER A 507 1.59 2.88 -15.61
CA SER A 507 2.01 1.57 -15.08
C SER A 507 0.93 0.53 -15.31
N ARG A 508 1.24 -0.75 -15.10
CA ARG A 508 0.23 -1.84 -15.18
C ARG A 508 -0.92 -1.61 -14.22
N ASP A 509 -0.60 -1.24 -12.97
CA ASP A 509 -1.60 -0.93 -11.94
C ASP A 509 -2.47 0.25 -12.35
N LEU A 510 -1.87 1.30 -12.90
CA LEU A 510 -2.62 2.46 -13.36
C LEU A 510 -3.60 2.10 -14.48
N ILE A 511 -3.16 1.30 -15.46
CA ILE A 511 -4.01 0.81 -16.54
C ILE A 511 -5.12 -0.07 -15.97
N ALA A 512 -4.81 -0.98 -15.04
CA ALA A 512 -5.79 -1.84 -14.39
C ALA A 512 -6.82 -1.04 -13.57
N GLU A 513 -6.39 0.01 -12.86
CA GLU A 513 -7.26 0.94 -12.13
C GLU A 513 -8.21 1.68 -13.08
N ILE A 514 -7.70 2.18 -14.22
CA ILE A 514 -8.53 2.82 -15.26
C ILE A 514 -9.54 1.82 -15.80
N MET A 515 -9.11 0.61 -16.16
CA MET A 515 -10.00 -0.45 -16.67
C MET A 515 -11.10 -0.77 -15.64
N ALA A 516 -10.75 -0.91 -14.36
CA ALA A 516 -11.72 -1.12 -13.28
C ALA A 516 -12.68 0.06 -13.12
N SER A 517 -12.18 1.30 -13.21
CA SER A 517 -13.00 2.51 -13.19
C SER A 517 -13.96 2.56 -14.39
N CYS A 518 -13.52 2.15 -15.57
CA CYS A 518 -14.36 2.03 -16.76
C CYS A 518 -15.43 0.94 -16.58
N PHE A 519 -15.09 -0.21 -16.02
CA PHE A 519 -16.07 -1.28 -15.75
C PHE A 519 -17.14 -0.84 -14.75
N TYR A 520 -16.77 -0.10 -13.72
CA TYR A 520 -17.71 0.48 -12.77
C TYR A 520 -18.73 1.42 -13.45
N HIS A 521 -18.25 2.30 -14.32
CA HIS A 521 -19.14 3.21 -15.08
C HIS A 521 -19.97 2.44 -16.11
N ALA A 522 -19.40 1.43 -16.76
CA ALA A 522 -20.12 0.60 -17.71
C ALA A 522 -21.30 -0.13 -17.06
N ASP A 523 -21.11 -0.65 -15.84
CA ASP A 523 -22.18 -1.26 -15.06
C ASP A 523 -23.24 -0.23 -14.66
N SER A 524 -22.82 0.92 -14.12
CA SER A 524 -23.72 1.99 -13.67
C SER A 524 -24.57 2.57 -14.81
N LEU A 525 -24.02 2.66 -16.02
CA LEU A 525 -24.66 3.26 -17.19
C LEU A 525 -25.27 2.23 -18.16
N GLN A 526 -25.23 0.94 -17.81
CA GLN A 526 -25.75 -0.15 -18.64
C GLN A 526 -25.14 -0.18 -20.05
N VAL A 527 -23.82 -0.02 -20.13
CA VAL A 527 -23.02 -0.08 -21.36
C VAL A 527 -22.81 -1.54 -21.77
N GLY A 528 -23.27 -1.90 -22.97
CA GLY A 528 -23.12 -3.24 -23.53
C GLY A 528 -21.87 -3.41 -24.39
N THR A 529 -21.38 -2.32 -24.99
CA THR A 529 -20.21 -2.32 -25.88
C THR A 529 -19.28 -1.15 -25.57
N ILE A 530 -17.97 -1.40 -25.48
CA ILE A 530 -16.97 -0.36 -25.16
C ILE A 530 -15.74 -0.47 -26.04
N ALA A 531 -15.14 0.65 -26.44
CA ALA A 531 -13.88 0.68 -27.16
C ALA A 531 -12.79 1.40 -26.37
N PHE A 532 -11.64 0.74 -26.21
CA PHE A 532 -10.46 1.26 -25.54
C PHE A 532 -9.34 1.56 -26.53
N PRO A 533 -8.61 2.67 -26.36
CA PRO A 533 -7.32 2.86 -27.01
C PRO A 533 -6.28 2.02 -26.27
N LEU A 534 -5.09 1.85 -26.82
CA LEU A 534 -3.98 1.30 -26.07
C LEU A 534 -3.54 2.31 -24.97
N LEU A 535 -4.03 2.10 -23.75
CA LEU A 535 -3.89 3.05 -22.64
C LEU A 535 -2.42 3.20 -22.22
N GLY A 536 -1.94 4.43 -22.11
CA GLY A 536 -0.58 4.71 -21.60
C GLY A 536 0.53 4.75 -22.67
N THR A 537 0.26 4.37 -23.92
CA THR A 537 1.27 4.35 -25.00
C THR A 537 1.44 5.70 -25.72
N GLY A 538 0.86 6.77 -25.17
CA GLY A 538 0.94 8.12 -25.74
C GLY A 538 2.31 8.79 -25.51
N ALA A 539 2.31 10.11 -25.25
CA ALA A 539 3.54 10.92 -25.15
C ALA A 539 4.58 10.44 -24.11
N MET A 540 4.19 9.61 -23.14
CA MET A 540 5.09 9.05 -22.11
C MET A 540 5.74 7.71 -22.52
N GLY A 541 5.37 7.14 -23.67
CA GLY A 541 6.09 6.01 -24.28
C GLY A 541 6.06 4.70 -23.49
N PHE A 542 5.01 4.42 -22.71
CA PHE A 542 4.90 3.14 -22.01
C PHE A 542 4.75 1.98 -23.01
N SER A 543 5.29 0.81 -22.66
CA SER A 543 5.41 -0.32 -23.59
C SER A 543 4.06 -0.79 -24.12
N ARG A 544 3.89 -0.77 -25.44
CA ARG A 544 2.68 -1.21 -26.14
C ARG A 544 2.31 -2.66 -25.81
N GLU A 545 3.32 -3.53 -25.73
CA GLU A 545 3.16 -4.94 -25.34
C GLU A 545 2.58 -5.05 -23.93
N ILE A 546 3.16 -4.31 -22.98
CA ILE A 546 2.71 -4.34 -21.58
C ILE A 546 1.28 -3.80 -21.45
N CYS A 547 0.93 -2.74 -22.17
CA CYS A 547 -0.42 -2.19 -22.18
C CYS A 547 -1.43 -3.19 -22.72
N LEU A 548 -1.11 -3.82 -23.87
CA LEU A 548 -2.00 -4.77 -24.52
C LEU A 548 -2.22 -6.00 -23.63
N ASP A 549 -1.14 -6.54 -23.05
CA ASP A 549 -1.19 -7.67 -22.12
C ASP A 549 -2.07 -7.35 -20.91
N THR A 550 -1.86 -6.17 -20.30
CA THR A 550 -2.60 -5.74 -19.10
C THR A 550 -4.08 -5.56 -19.40
N MET A 551 -4.41 -4.89 -20.51
CA MET A 551 -5.79 -4.65 -20.91
C MET A 551 -6.51 -5.94 -21.28
N PHE A 552 -5.88 -6.81 -22.06
CA PHE A 552 -6.46 -8.10 -22.43
C PHE A 552 -6.71 -8.96 -21.21
N GLN A 553 -5.73 -9.05 -20.30
CA GLN A 553 -5.88 -9.81 -19.06
C GLN A 553 -7.01 -9.28 -18.17
N SER A 554 -7.15 -7.96 -18.03
CA SER A 554 -8.27 -7.36 -17.29
C SER A 554 -9.62 -7.68 -17.94
N LEU A 555 -9.73 -7.60 -19.27
CA LEU A 555 -10.96 -7.94 -19.98
C LEU A 555 -11.30 -9.43 -19.89
N ALA A 556 -10.31 -10.30 -20.07
CA ALA A 556 -10.50 -11.74 -19.99
C ALA A 556 -11.04 -12.16 -18.62
N ARG A 557 -10.47 -11.60 -17.53
CA ARG A 557 -10.96 -11.83 -16.16
C ARG A 557 -12.41 -11.34 -15.99
N THR A 558 -12.72 -10.14 -16.47
CA THR A 558 -14.08 -9.58 -16.36
C THR A 558 -15.10 -10.43 -17.13
N PHE A 559 -14.74 -10.91 -18.33
CA PHE A 559 -15.65 -11.68 -19.17
C PHE A 559 -15.84 -13.11 -18.70
N LEU A 560 -14.82 -13.75 -18.15
CA LEU A 560 -14.96 -15.07 -17.51
C LEU A 560 -15.84 -15.03 -16.27
N ARG A 561 -15.73 -13.96 -15.46
CA ARG A 561 -16.65 -13.75 -14.32
C ARG A 561 -18.11 -13.57 -14.78
N GLY A 562 -18.32 -13.09 -16.00
CA GLY A 562 -19.64 -12.93 -16.59
C GLY A 562 -20.53 -11.91 -15.87
N LEU A 563 -19.95 -10.96 -15.14
CA LEU A 563 -20.68 -9.95 -14.38
C LEU A 563 -20.98 -8.72 -15.24
N GLY A 564 -22.13 -8.10 -15.01
CA GLY A 564 -22.51 -6.82 -15.60
C GLY A 564 -23.06 -6.87 -17.05
N PRO A 565 -23.38 -5.68 -17.59
CA PRO A 565 -24.04 -5.51 -18.88
C PRO A 565 -23.08 -5.67 -20.07
N LEU A 566 -21.76 -5.55 -19.84
CA LEU A 566 -20.77 -5.56 -20.91
C LEU A 566 -20.76 -6.91 -21.65
N ARG A 567 -20.84 -6.84 -22.98
CA ARG A 567 -20.82 -7.99 -23.91
C ARG A 567 -19.65 -7.93 -24.88
N GLU A 568 -19.25 -6.73 -25.28
CA GLU A 568 -18.12 -6.55 -26.19
C GLU A 568 -17.18 -5.47 -25.69
N ALA A 569 -15.88 -5.75 -25.75
CA ALA A 569 -14.85 -4.75 -25.57
C ALA A 569 -13.90 -4.77 -26.76
N ARG A 570 -13.63 -3.60 -27.34
CA ARG A 570 -12.67 -3.42 -28.43
C ARG A 570 -11.38 -2.82 -27.88
N ILE A 571 -10.23 -3.38 -28.26
CA ILE A 571 -8.93 -2.71 -28.10
C ILE A 571 -8.52 -2.21 -29.47
N VAL A 572 -8.49 -0.89 -29.62
CA VAL A 572 -8.18 -0.19 -30.87
C VAL A 572 -6.73 0.26 -30.84
N ILE A 573 -5.90 -0.36 -31.68
CA ILE A 573 -4.49 -0.06 -31.83
C ILE A 573 -4.34 0.94 -32.98
N PHE A 574 -3.76 2.10 -32.71
CA PHE A 574 -3.55 3.12 -33.74
C PHE A 574 -2.37 2.73 -34.65
N PRO A 575 -2.51 2.87 -35.99
CA PRO A 575 -1.39 2.71 -36.93
C PRO A 575 -0.40 3.89 -36.79
N GLU A 576 0.91 3.61 -36.91
CA GLU A 576 1.99 4.58 -36.66
C GLU A 576 2.07 5.75 -37.65
N GLU A 577 1.33 5.70 -38.77
CA GLU A 577 1.46 6.66 -39.89
C GLU A 577 0.40 7.80 -39.94
N ALA A 578 -0.39 8.02 -38.89
CA ALA A 578 -1.33 9.16 -38.82
C ALA A 578 -0.63 10.43 -38.25
N PRO A 579 -0.99 11.65 -38.70
CA PRO A 579 -0.10 12.81 -38.71
C PRO A 579 0.39 13.23 -37.33
N ASP A 580 1.60 13.80 -37.28
CA ASP A 580 2.26 14.37 -36.11
C ASP A 580 1.34 15.38 -35.37
N TRP A 581 0.52 14.89 -34.44
CA TRP A 581 -0.44 15.69 -33.65
C TRP A 581 0.25 16.49 -32.52
N GLY A 582 1.56 16.81 -32.58
CA GLY A 582 2.23 17.30 -31.37
C GLY A 582 3.51 18.12 -31.44
N ARG A 583 4.32 18.14 -32.52
CA ARG A 583 5.36 19.19 -32.62
C ARG A 583 4.73 20.50 -33.11
N ARG A 584 4.21 21.31 -32.20
CA ARG A 584 4.08 22.75 -32.51
C ARG A 584 5.48 23.28 -32.79
N PRO A 585 5.76 23.92 -33.94
CA PRO A 585 7.01 24.65 -34.11
C PRO A 585 7.05 25.75 -33.06
N ALA A 586 8.17 25.84 -32.34
CA ALA A 586 8.40 26.89 -31.36
C ALA A 586 8.11 28.27 -31.96
N ARG A 587 7.19 29.00 -31.34
CA ARG A 587 7.04 30.45 -31.48
C ARG A 587 6.94 31.06 -30.11
#